data_AF-A0A7C5AGN1-F1
#
_entry.id   AF-A0A7C5AGN1-F1
#
_cell.length_a   1.000
_cell.length_b   1.000
_cell.length_c   1.000
_cell.angle_alpha   90.00
_cell.angle_beta   90.00
_cell.angle_gamma   90.00
#
_symmetry.space_group_name_H-M   'P 1'
#
loop_
_entity.id
_entity.type
_entity.pdbx_description
1 polymer ?
#
loop_
_entity_poly.entity_id
_entity_poly.type
_entity_poly.pdbx_seq_one_letter_code
_entity_poly.pdbx_strand_id
1 'polypeptide(L)'
;MRILFFSHYFWPEGNAPATRVYELTRRWARSGHDVTVVTGVPNVPSGVPYEGYRNLLLQEERVEGVRTIRVWTYLAPNKGTFRRTLNYLSYVPFSLWASAKAPFPDVVIATSPQFFCGWAGAFASRLRRRHFVLEVRDIWPDSILAVGALRSRPIIRRLESLEMRLYRRTDRIVTVGEGYAESLAGKGVPREHVSILPNGVDLEKFSPGDDAWFRRRYGLGDCFVCIYAGTIGMAAGLEVVI
;
A
#
# COMPACT_ATOMS: atom_id res chain seq x y z
N MET A 1 -8.35 9.13 -18.62
CA MET A 1 -8.72 7.69 -18.43
C MET A 1 -9.48 7.51 -17.13
N ARG A 2 -10.27 6.45 -17.00
CA ARG A 2 -10.94 6.01 -15.77
C ARG A 2 -10.10 4.96 -15.05
N ILE A 3 -9.65 5.26 -13.84
CA ILE A 3 -8.74 4.42 -13.04
C ILE A 3 -9.49 3.94 -11.81
N LEU A 4 -9.54 2.62 -11.60
CA LEU A 4 -10.08 2.02 -10.38
C LEU A 4 -8.94 1.46 -9.54
N PHE A 5 -8.72 2.01 -8.35
CA PHE A 5 -7.62 1.65 -7.46
C PHE A 5 -8.12 0.98 -6.18
N PHE A 6 -7.62 -0.21 -5.88
CA PHE A 6 -7.88 -0.94 -4.63
C PHE A 6 -6.73 -0.72 -3.65
N SER A 7 -7.02 -0.09 -2.53
CA SER A 7 -6.10 0.06 -1.40
C SER A 7 -6.82 -0.23 -0.11
N HIS A 8 -6.15 -0.81 0.89
CA HIS A 8 -6.78 -0.94 2.21
C HIS A 8 -6.72 0.38 2.99
N TYR A 9 -5.67 1.15 2.76
CA TYR A 9 -5.34 2.38 3.47
C TYR A 9 -5.34 3.57 2.52
N PHE A 10 -5.86 4.69 2.99
CA PHE A 10 -5.92 5.93 2.22
C PHE A 10 -6.01 7.12 3.19
N TRP A 11 -5.77 8.34 2.69
CA TRP A 11 -6.00 9.58 3.44
C TRP A 11 -7.38 9.52 4.14
N PRO A 12 -7.55 9.87 5.43
CA PRO A 12 -6.66 10.59 6.35
C PRO A 12 -5.53 9.82 7.05
N GLU A 13 -5.29 8.56 6.70
CA GLU A 13 -4.27 7.78 7.39
C GLU A 13 -2.85 8.25 7.03
N GLY A 14 -2.01 8.47 8.06
CA GLY A 14 -0.63 8.95 7.92
C GLY A 14 0.42 7.86 7.71
N ASN A 15 0.01 6.62 7.42
CA ASN A 15 0.95 5.53 7.17
C ASN A 15 1.50 5.60 5.73
N ALA A 16 2.70 5.06 5.52
CA ALA A 16 3.38 5.09 4.22
C ALA A 16 2.51 4.61 3.03
N PRO A 17 1.76 3.47 3.11
CA PRO A 17 0.92 3.06 1.99
C PRO A 17 -0.23 4.04 1.71
N ALA A 18 -0.89 4.59 2.73
CA ALA A 18 -1.95 5.58 2.54
C ALA A 18 -1.43 6.86 1.88
N THR A 19 -0.31 7.41 2.38
CA THR A 19 0.30 8.62 1.81
C THR A 19 0.67 8.42 0.35
N ARG A 20 1.28 7.28 0.00
CA ARG A 20 1.67 7.00 -1.39
C ARG A 20 0.47 6.93 -2.33
N VAL A 21 -0.56 6.18 -1.96
CA VAL A 21 -1.77 6.04 -2.79
C VAL A 21 -2.46 7.40 -2.94
N TYR A 22 -2.58 8.18 -1.86
CA TYR A 22 -3.08 9.55 -1.89
C TYR A 22 -2.29 10.44 -2.85
N GLU A 23 -0.96 10.45 -2.74
CA GLU A 23 -0.08 11.27 -3.57
C GLU A 23 -0.12 10.90 -5.06
N LEU A 24 -0.18 9.62 -5.40
CA LEU A 24 -0.30 9.16 -6.78
C LEU A 24 -1.67 9.53 -7.36
N THR A 25 -2.74 9.18 -6.65
CA THR A 25 -4.11 9.32 -7.16
C THR A 25 -4.52 10.78 -7.31
N ARG A 26 -4.13 11.67 -6.39
CA ARG A 26 -4.39 13.12 -6.52
C ARG A 26 -3.67 13.72 -7.73
N ARG A 27 -2.44 13.28 -8.03
CA ARG A 27 -1.67 13.76 -9.18
C ARG A 27 -2.27 13.27 -10.50
N TRP A 28 -2.76 12.03 -10.55
CA TRP A 28 -3.52 11.53 -11.71
C TRP A 28 -4.84 12.29 -11.90
N ALA A 29 -5.57 12.57 -10.82
CA ALA A 29 -6.78 13.37 -10.89
C ALA A 29 -6.50 14.79 -11.42
N ARG A 30 -5.45 15.45 -10.90
CA ARG A 30 -4.98 16.77 -11.40
C ARG A 30 -4.53 16.73 -12.87
N SER A 31 -4.04 15.58 -13.33
CA SER A 31 -3.68 15.36 -14.74
C SER A 31 -4.88 15.04 -15.65
N GLY A 32 -6.12 15.16 -15.14
CA GLY A 32 -7.35 14.98 -15.92
C GLY A 32 -7.89 13.55 -15.98
N HIS A 33 -7.38 12.63 -15.16
CA HIS A 33 -7.92 11.27 -15.06
C HIS A 33 -9.09 11.20 -14.08
N ASP A 34 -10.08 10.35 -14.36
CA ASP A 34 -11.17 10.04 -13.44
C ASP A 34 -10.73 8.88 -12.54
N VAL A 35 -10.31 9.21 -11.31
CA VAL A 35 -9.72 8.25 -10.37
C VAL A 35 -10.74 7.89 -9.30
N THR A 36 -10.99 6.59 -9.14
CA THR A 36 -11.77 6.03 -8.05
C THR A 36 -10.89 5.17 -7.17
N VAL A 37 -10.81 5.46 -5.88
CA VAL A 37 -10.14 4.62 -4.87
C VAL A 37 -11.18 3.90 -4.02
N VAL A 38 -11.09 2.57 -3.94
CA VAL A 38 -11.90 1.76 -3.03
C VAL A 38 -11.05 1.41 -1.82
N THR A 39 -11.44 1.87 -0.63
CA THR A 39 -10.62 1.81 0.59
C THR A 39 -11.39 1.48 1.86
N GLY A 40 -10.67 1.15 2.94
CA GLY A 40 -11.25 1.05 4.27
C GLY A 40 -11.55 2.41 4.91
N VAL A 41 -12.33 2.37 5.98
CA VAL A 41 -12.54 3.50 6.90
C VAL A 41 -11.25 3.75 7.67
N PRO A 42 -10.77 5.00 7.80
CA PRO A 42 -9.49 5.30 8.43
C PRO A 42 -9.55 4.91 9.91
N ASN A 43 -8.66 4.04 10.35
CA ASN A 43 -8.68 3.50 11.71
C ASN A 43 -7.30 3.13 12.28
N VAL A 44 -6.24 3.17 11.47
CA VAL A 44 -4.90 2.81 11.93
C VAL A 44 -4.34 3.87 12.90
N PRO A 45 -3.65 3.50 13.99
CA PRO A 45 -3.36 2.14 14.45
C PRO A 45 -4.33 1.59 15.50
N SER A 46 -5.24 2.42 15.99
CA SER A 46 -6.10 2.14 17.15
C SER A 46 -7.20 1.12 16.84
N GLY A 47 -7.57 0.93 15.57
CA GLY A 47 -8.75 0.16 15.19
C GLY A 47 -10.06 0.89 15.47
N VAL A 48 -9.99 2.20 15.73
CA VAL A 48 -11.14 3.08 15.98
C VAL A 48 -11.25 4.03 14.79
N PRO A 49 -12.45 4.23 14.20
CA PRO A 49 -12.64 5.21 13.14
C PRO A 49 -12.11 6.58 13.55
N TYR A 50 -11.44 7.28 12.64
CA TYR A 50 -11.04 8.66 12.88
C TYR A 50 -12.28 9.54 13.06
N GLU A 51 -12.09 10.68 13.73
CA GLU A 51 -13.16 11.66 13.93
C GLU A 51 -13.80 12.06 12.59
N GLY A 52 -15.14 12.13 12.56
CA GLY A 52 -15.90 12.39 11.35
C GLY A 52 -16.18 11.16 10.46
N TYR A 53 -15.58 10.00 10.75
CA TYR A 53 -15.80 8.77 9.98
C TYR A 53 -16.68 7.77 10.73
N ARG A 54 -17.47 7.01 9.95
CA ARG A 54 -18.32 5.91 10.47
C ARG A 54 -18.05 4.65 9.68
N ASN A 55 -18.07 3.50 10.36
CA ASN A 55 -17.86 2.21 9.71
C ASN A 55 -19.14 1.71 9.03
N LEU A 56 -19.53 2.37 7.93
CA LEU A 56 -20.71 2.05 7.13
C LEU A 56 -20.36 1.03 6.04
N LEU A 57 -21.38 0.35 5.51
CA LEU A 57 -21.22 -0.57 4.37
C LEU A 57 -20.59 0.11 3.15
N LEU A 58 -21.00 1.36 2.91
CA LEU A 58 -20.49 2.19 1.84
C LEU A 58 -20.60 3.67 2.24
N GLN A 59 -19.51 4.40 2.04
CA GLN A 59 -19.47 5.85 2.17
C GLN A 59 -18.68 6.39 0.99
N GLU A 60 -19.26 7.34 0.25
CA GLU A 60 -18.57 8.03 -0.85
C GLU A 60 -18.20 9.43 -0.42
N GLU A 61 -17.00 9.86 -0.83
CA GLU A 61 -16.54 11.23 -0.68
C GLU A 61 -15.61 11.60 -1.84
N ARG A 62 -15.19 12.87 -1.88
CA ARG A 62 -14.23 13.35 -2.86
C ARG A 62 -13.04 14.00 -2.16
N VAL A 63 -11.85 13.45 -2.42
CA VAL A 63 -10.61 13.86 -1.79
C VAL A 63 -9.67 14.38 -2.87
N GLU A 64 -9.36 15.67 -2.91
CA GLU A 64 -8.45 16.27 -3.90
C GLU A 64 -8.76 15.86 -5.36
N GLY A 65 -10.05 15.82 -5.71
CA GLY A 65 -10.51 15.42 -7.05
C GLY A 65 -10.66 13.91 -7.28
N VAL A 66 -10.21 13.06 -6.35
CA VAL A 66 -10.34 11.60 -6.38
C VAL A 66 -11.68 11.17 -5.78
N ARG A 67 -12.44 10.31 -6.48
CA ARG A 67 -13.63 9.67 -5.90
C ARG A 67 -13.16 8.59 -4.92
N THR A 68 -13.52 8.72 -3.66
CA THR A 68 -13.13 7.77 -2.61
C THR A 68 -14.36 7.02 -2.13
N ILE A 69 -14.36 5.70 -2.34
CA ILE A 69 -15.41 4.80 -1.88
C ILE A 69 -14.87 4.02 -0.68
N ARG A 70 -15.33 4.37 0.51
CA ARG A 70 -15.00 3.66 1.74
C ARG A 70 -15.97 2.53 1.98
N VAL A 71 -15.44 1.39 2.37
CA VAL A 71 -16.21 0.19 2.63
C VAL A 71 -16.03 -0.29 4.06
N TRP A 72 -17.05 -1.00 4.54
CA TRP A 72 -16.97 -1.64 5.83
C TRP A 72 -15.81 -2.63 5.88
N THR A 73 -15.07 -2.57 6.99
CA THR A 73 -14.10 -3.60 7.35
C THR A 73 -14.27 -3.95 8.82
N TYR A 74 -13.88 -5.16 9.20
CA TYR A 74 -13.83 -5.57 10.60
C TYR A 74 -12.73 -4.77 11.29
N LEU A 75 -13.08 -3.71 12.01
CA LEU A 75 -12.09 -2.84 12.65
C LEU A 75 -11.42 -3.58 13.79
N ALA A 76 -10.09 -3.60 13.74
CA ALA A 76 -9.27 -4.26 14.75
C ALA A 76 -8.06 -3.36 15.04
N PRO A 77 -7.71 -3.15 16.32
CA PRO A 77 -6.43 -2.55 16.66
C PRO A 77 -5.29 -3.35 16.03
N ASN A 78 -4.14 -2.72 15.81
CA ASN A 78 -2.95 -3.40 15.31
C ASN A 78 -2.28 -4.29 16.39
N LYS A 79 -3.07 -5.20 17.00
CA LYS A 79 -2.68 -6.16 18.03
C LYS A 79 -3.24 -7.54 17.69
N GLY A 80 -2.35 -8.52 17.57
CA GLY A 80 -2.68 -9.92 17.27
C GLY A 80 -3.00 -10.20 15.79
N THR A 81 -2.67 -11.40 15.33
CA THR A 81 -2.73 -11.78 13.91
C THR A 81 -4.15 -12.11 13.43
N PHE A 82 -4.97 -12.73 14.28
CA PHE A 82 -6.30 -13.23 13.88
C PHE A 82 -7.28 -12.10 13.53
N ARG A 83 -7.49 -11.14 14.44
CA ARG A 83 -8.39 -10.00 14.22
C ARG A 83 -7.96 -9.13 13.04
N ARG A 84 -6.65 -8.94 12.87
CA ARG A 84 -6.08 -8.24 11.71
C ARG A 84 -6.30 -9.00 10.40
N THR A 85 -6.27 -10.33 10.42
CA THR A 85 -6.60 -11.14 9.24
C THR A 85 -8.09 -10.98 8.87
N LEU A 86 -8.99 -10.96 9.86
CA LEU A 86 -10.42 -10.69 9.64
C LEU A 86 -10.66 -9.30 9.05
N ASN A 87 -9.92 -8.29 9.51
CA ASN A 87 -9.95 -6.95 8.94
C ASN A 87 -9.64 -6.99 7.43
N TYR A 88 -8.52 -7.57 7.01
CA TYR A 88 -8.19 -7.64 5.60
C TYR A 88 -9.10 -8.55 4.77
N LEU A 89 -9.58 -9.66 5.34
CA LEU A 89 -10.52 -10.56 4.65
C LEU A 89 -11.86 -9.88 4.41
N SER A 90 -12.38 -9.14 5.40
CA SER A 90 -13.65 -8.44 5.27
C SER A 90 -13.64 -7.39 4.16
N TYR A 91 -12.49 -6.78 3.86
CA TYR A 91 -12.37 -5.80 2.80
C TYR A 91 -12.73 -6.36 1.42
N VAL A 92 -12.40 -7.63 1.12
CA VAL A 92 -12.57 -8.18 -0.24
C VAL A 92 -14.03 -8.16 -0.72
N PRO A 93 -15.01 -8.77 -0.04
CA PRO A 93 -16.39 -8.78 -0.52
C PRO A 93 -16.99 -7.37 -0.63
N PHE A 94 -16.76 -6.51 0.37
CA PHE A 94 -17.33 -5.15 0.35
C PHE A 94 -16.66 -4.26 -0.69
N SER A 95 -15.35 -4.37 -0.90
CA SER A 95 -14.65 -3.62 -1.95
C SER A 95 -15.10 -4.04 -3.34
N LEU A 96 -15.31 -5.34 -3.58
CA LEU A 96 -15.84 -5.83 -4.87
C LEU A 96 -17.26 -5.31 -5.12
N TRP A 97 -18.15 -5.44 -4.14
CA TRP A 97 -19.52 -4.93 -4.24
C TRP A 97 -19.56 -3.41 -4.47
N ALA A 98 -18.78 -2.64 -3.71
CA ALA A 98 -18.72 -1.19 -3.84
C ALA A 98 -18.09 -0.78 -5.19
N SER A 99 -17.05 -1.49 -5.63
CA SER A 99 -16.42 -1.24 -6.93
C SER A 99 -17.38 -1.43 -8.10
N ALA A 100 -18.39 -2.29 -7.97
CA ALA A 100 -19.42 -2.49 -8.99
C ALA A 100 -20.22 -1.20 -9.27
N LYS A 101 -20.33 -0.30 -8.28
CA LYS A 101 -20.97 1.02 -8.40
C LYS A 101 -20.05 2.11 -8.96
N ALA A 102 -18.74 1.86 -8.99
CA ALA A 102 -17.79 2.79 -9.59
C ALA A 102 -17.95 2.83 -11.12
N PRO A 103 -17.63 3.96 -11.77
CA PRO A 103 -17.60 4.06 -13.23
C PRO A 103 -16.81 2.92 -13.86
N PHE A 104 -17.23 2.50 -15.05
CA PHE A 104 -16.56 1.44 -15.78
C PHE A 104 -15.11 1.88 -16.12
N PRO A 105 -14.07 1.17 -15.62
CA PRO A 105 -12.70 1.64 -15.66
C PRO A 105 -12.01 1.23 -16.97
N ASP A 106 -10.99 1.99 -17.34
CA ASP A 106 -10.05 1.63 -18.40
C ASP A 106 -8.97 0.68 -17.86
N VAL A 107 -8.57 0.86 -16.60
CA VAL A 107 -7.55 0.07 -15.90
C VAL A 107 -7.91 -0.14 -14.42
N VAL A 108 -7.57 -1.32 -13.90
CA VAL A 108 -7.68 -1.64 -12.48
C VAL A 108 -6.29 -1.72 -11.87
N ILE A 109 -6.08 -1.06 -10.74
CA ILE A 109 -4.82 -1.04 -10.01
C ILE A 109 -5.05 -1.54 -8.58
N ALA A 110 -4.11 -2.28 -8.00
CA ALA A 110 -4.13 -2.64 -6.58
C ALA A 110 -2.72 -2.60 -5.98
N THR A 111 -2.63 -2.46 -4.66
CA THR A 111 -1.34 -2.41 -3.92
C THR A 111 -1.10 -3.63 -3.03
N SER A 112 0.16 -4.05 -2.94
CA SER A 112 0.75 -5.00 -1.97
C SER A 112 1.70 -4.22 -1.02
N PRO A 113 1.82 -4.55 0.29
CA PRO A 113 1.57 -5.83 0.97
C PRO A 113 0.12 -6.13 1.34
N GLN A 114 -0.84 -5.28 0.99
CA GLN A 114 -2.26 -5.53 1.22
C GLN A 114 -2.77 -6.64 0.30
N PHE A 115 -2.34 -7.88 0.58
CA PHE A 115 -2.53 -9.08 -0.24
C PHE A 115 -3.97 -9.25 -0.75
N PHE A 116 -4.93 -9.02 0.13
CA PHE A 116 -6.35 -9.14 -0.17
C PHE A 116 -6.87 -8.01 -1.09
N CYS A 117 -6.24 -6.83 -1.09
CA CYS A 117 -6.51 -5.78 -2.08
C CYS A 117 -6.03 -6.19 -3.47
N GLY A 118 -4.86 -6.83 -3.56
CA GLY A 118 -4.37 -7.42 -4.81
C GLY A 118 -5.40 -8.38 -5.42
N TRP A 119 -5.95 -9.28 -4.61
CA TRP A 119 -7.00 -10.20 -5.04
C TRP A 119 -8.31 -9.52 -5.41
N ALA A 120 -8.76 -8.51 -4.65
CA ALA A 120 -9.93 -7.72 -5.02
C ALA A 120 -9.75 -7.05 -6.40
N GLY A 121 -8.57 -6.47 -6.65
CA GLY A 121 -8.22 -5.91 -7.97
C GLY A 121 -8.22 -6.96 -9.08
N ALA A 122 -7.65 -8.14 -8.85
CA ALA A 122 -7.64 -9.24 -9.81
C ALA A 122 -9.05 -9.78 -10.14
N PHE A 123 -9.95 -9.82 -9.17
CA PHE A 123 -11.33 -10.22 -9.41
C PHE A 123 -12.13 -9.14 -10.15
N ALA A 124 -11.97 -7.87 -9.74
CA ALA A 124 -12.65 -6.74 -10.39
C ALA A 124 -12.21 -6.57 -11.85
N SER A 125 -10.91 -6.70 -12.13
CA SER A 125 -10.36 -6.63 -13.49
C SER A 125 -10.88 -7.76 -14.38
N ARG A 126 -10.94 -8.99 -13.85
CA ARG A 126 -11.50 -10.13 -14.58
C ARG A 126 -12.99 -10.00 -14.85
N LEU A 127 -13.77 -9.54 -13.87
CA LEU A 127 -15.21 -9.32 -14.03
C LEU A 127 -15.50 -8.24 -15.09
N ARG A 128 -14.67 -7.19 -15.13
CA ARG A 128 -14.81 -6.08 -16.09
C ARG A 128 -14.03 -6.25 -17.39
N ARG A 129 -13.27 -7.34 -17.54
CA ARG A 129 -12.38 -7.60 -18.69
C ARG A 129 -11.45 -6.42 -18.97
N ARG A 130 -10.72 -5.98 -17.94
CA ARG A 130 -9.77 -4.86 -18.03
C ARG A 130 -8.39 -5.26 -17.54
N HIS A 131 -7.39 -4.52 -18.00
CA HIS A 131 -6.01 -4.73 -17.56
C HIS A 131 -5.87 -4.47 -16.07
N PHE A 132 -5.10 -5.35 -15.43
CA PHE A 132 -4.78 -5.33 -14.02
C PHE A 132 -3.31 -4.99 -13.81
N VAL A 133 -3.07 -3.90 -13.08
CA VAL A 133 -1.75 -3.49 -12.63
C VAL A 133 -1.63 -3.74 -11.14
N LEU A 134 -0.59 -4.47 -10.72
CA LEU A 134 -0.31 -4.71 -9.30
C LEU A 134 0.93 -3.93 -8.89
N GLU A 135 0.77 -3.07 -7.89
CA GLU A 135 1.86 -2.33 -7.26
C GLU A 135 2.46 -3.19 -6.12
N VAL A 136 3.64 -3.77 -6.33
CA VAL A 136 4.36 -4.59 -5.35
C VAL A 136 5.43 -3.75 -4.67
N ARG A 137 5.24 -3.48 -3.37
CA ARG A 137 6.09 -2.56 -2.61
C ARG A 137 6.76 -3.23 -1.41
N ASP A 138 6.25 -4.39 -1.05
CA ASP A 138 6.86 -5.35 -0.14
C ASP A 138 6.65 -6.73 -0.74
N ILE A 139 7.69 -7.57 -0.69
CA ILE A 139 7.62 -8.94 -1.18
C ILE A 139 7.04 -9.80 -0.08
N TRP A 140 5.73 -9.97 -0.13
CA TRP A 140 4.99 -10.75 0.85
C TRP A 140 4.70 -12.14 0.31
N PRO A 141 5.04 -13.25 1.01
CA PRO A 141 5.22 -13.35 2.46
C PRO A 141 6.66 -13.23 2.99
N ASP A 142 7.67 -13.09 2.12
CA ASP A 142 9.09 -13.10 2.50
C ASP A 142 9.44 -12.04 3.56
N SER A 143 8.85 -10.84 3.46
CA SER A 143 9.03 -9.79 4.46
C SER A 143 8.53 -10.20 5.85
N ILE A 144 7.47 -11.01 5.96
CA ILE A 144 6.97 -11.53 7.25
C ILE A 144 7.86 -12.67 7.77
N LEU A 145 8.41 -13.48 6.88
CA LEU A 145 9.36 -14.55 7.23
C LEU A 145 10.67 -13.98 7.77
N ALA A 146 11.22 -12.97 7.09
CA ALA A 146 12.47 -12.32 7.44
C ALA A 146 12.43 -11.71 8.86
N VAL A 147 11.28 -11.14 9.25
CA VAL A 147 11.06 -10.61 10.61
C VAL A 147 10.55 -11.66 11.61
N GLY A 148 10.49 -12.95 11.24
CA GLY A 148 10.14 -14.04 12.16
C GLY A 148 8.70 -14.04 12.68
N ALA A 149 7.79 -13.26 12.07
CA ALA A 149 6.43 -13.06 12.56
C ALA A 149 5.45 -14.20 12.18
N LEU A 150 5.82 -15.09 11.26
CA LEU A 150 5.07 -16.30 10.92
C LEU A 150 6.01 -17.50 10.80
N ARG A 151 5.78 -18.56 11.59
CA ARG A 151 6.67 -19.74 11.67
C ARG A 151 6.07 -21.02 11.06
N SER A 152 4.78 -21.01 10.69
CA SER A 152 4.08 -22.21 10.22
C SER A 152 4.32 -22.50 8.73
N ARG A 153 5.22 -23.45 8.44
CA ARG A 153 5.61 -23.85 7.06
C ARG A 153 4.42 -24.15 6.12
N PRO A 154 3.36 -24.87 6.53
CA PRO A 154 2.22 -25.14 5.64
C PRO A 154 1.43 -23.88 5.27
N ILE A 155 1.29 -22.93 6.20
CA ILE A 155 0.59 -21.66 5.94
C ILE A 155 1.40 -20.84 4.96
N ILE A 156 2.72 -20.74 5.17
CA ILE A 156 3.65 -20.00 4.32
C ILE A 156 3.57 -20.49 2.87
N ARG A 157 3.67 -21.80 2.64
CA ARG A 157 3.56 -22.39 1.30
C ARG A 157 2.23 -22.10 0.61
N ARG A 158 1.13 -22.04 1.37
CA ARG A 158 -0.18 -21.67 0.81
C ARG A 158 -0.21 -20.20 0.42
N LEU A 159 0.37 -19.33 1.23
CA LEU A 159 0.45 -17.90 0.96
C LEU A 159 1.33 -17.61 -0.26
N GLU A 160 2.50 -18.23 -0.36
CA GLU A 160 3.38 -18.19 -1.55
C GLU A 160 2.63 -18.69 -2.80
N SER A 161 1.89 -19.79 -2.69
CA SER A 161 1.11 -20.31 -3.83
C SER A 161 0.04 -19.31 -4.29
N LEU A 162 -0.64 -18.66 -3.36
CA LEU A 162 -1.63 -17.64 -3.69
C LEU A 162 -0.98 -16.34 -4.21
N GLU A 163 0.17 -15.94 -3.69
CA GLU A 163 0.99 -14.84 -4.21
C GLU A 163 1.36 -15.09 -5.68
N MET A 164 1.92 -16.26 -5.99
CA MET A 164 2.27 -16.62 -7.36
C MET A 164 1.06 -16.69 -8.29
N ARG A 165 -0.09 -17.13 -7.79
CA ARG A 165 -1.35 -17.11 -8.53
C ARG A 165 -1.85 -15.70 -8.80
N LEU A 166 -1.60 -14.76 -7.91
CA LEU A 166 -1.93 -13.35 -8.10
C LEU A 166 -1.03 -12.76 -9.19
N TYR A 167 0.28 -12.96 -9.12
CA TYR A 167 1.23 -12.46 -10.13
C TYR A 167 0.92 -12.95 -11.54
N ARG A 168 0.55 -14.23 -11.69
CA ARG A 168 0.13 -14.78 -12.99
C ARG A 168 -1.16 -14.18 -13.55
N ARG A 169 -1.97 -13.52 -12.72
CA ARG A 169 -3.22 -12.84 -13.13
C ARG A 169 -3.00 -11.36 -13.42
N THR A 170 -1.80 -10.85 -13.19
CA THR A 170 -1.47 -9.44 -13.37
C THR A 170 -0.89 -9.21 -14.76
N ASP A 171 -1.42 -8.23 -15.50
CA ASP A 171 -0.89 -7.81 -16.80
C ASP A 171 0.44 -7.08 -16.64
N ARG A 172 0.57 -6.24 -15.60
CA ARG A 172 1.80 -5.50 -15.27
C ARG A 172 2.03 -5.40 -13.77
N ILE A 173 3.25 -5.71 -13.33
CA ILE A 173 3.67 -5.52 -11.94
C ILE A 173 4.56 -4.29 -11.87
N VAL A 174 4.29 -3.38 -10.93
CA VAL A 174 5.10 -2.19 -10.67
C VAL A 174 5.83 -2.38 -9.35
N THR A 175 7.16 -2.22 -9.36
CA THR A 175 8.01 -2.32 -8.17
C THR A 175 8.75 -1.01 -7.89
N VAL A 176 9.33 -0.87 -6.70
CA VAL A 176 10.04 0.36 -6.28
C VAL A 176 11.52 0.40 -6.66
N GLY A 177 12.15 -0.73 -6.93
CA GLY A 177 13.58 -0.79 -7.26
C GLY A 177 13.99 -2.15 -7.83
N GLU A 178 15.21 -2.22 -8.35
CA GLU A 178 15.72 -3.41 -9.06
C GLU A 178 15.72 -4.66 -8.20
N GLY A 179 16.13 -4.58 -6.92
CA GLY A 179 16.11 -5.74 -6.01
C GLY A 179 14.73 -6.38 -5.85
N TYR A 180 13.64 -5.61 -5.97
CA TYR A 180 12.28 -6.16 -5.99
C TYR A 180 11.98 -6.89 -7.30
N ALA A 181 12.42 -6.32 -8.43
CA ALA A 181 12.26 -6.94 -9.74
C ALA A 181 13.06 -8.26 -9.84
N GLU A 182 14.29 -8.28 -9.32
CA GLU A 182 15.13 -9.47 -9.23
C GLU A 182 14.51 -10.55 -8.34
N SER A 183 13.97 -10.17 -7.17
CA SER A 183 13.28 -11.11 -6.29
C SER A 183 12.04 -11.73 -6.97
N LEU A 184 11.23 -10.92 -7.65
CA LEU A 184 10.09 -11.43 -8.42
C LEU A 184 10.54 -12.34 -9.58
N ALA A 185 11.61 -11.99 -10.27
CA ALA A 185 12.20 -12.83 -11.31
C ALA A 185 12.67 -14.17 -10.76
N GLY A 186 13.32 -14.19 -9.59
CA GLY A 186 13.72 -15.40 -8.87
C GLY A 186 12.53 -16.29 -8.46
N LYS A 187 11.34 -15.70 -8.29
CA LYS A 187 10.07 -16.43 -8.07
C LYS A 187 9.40 -16.93 -9.35
N GLY A 188 9.96 -16.61 -10.52
CA GLY A 188 9.43 -17.01 -11.83
C GLY A 188 8.44 -16.03 -12.45
N VAL A 189 8.44 -14.76 -12.04
CA VAL A 189 7.74 -13.69 -12.76
C VAL A 189 8.62 -13.21 -13.92
N PRO A 190 8.13 -13.19 -15.18
CA PRO A 190 8.92 -12.71 -16.31
C PRO A 190 9.34 -11.24 -16.13
N ARG A 191 10.62 -10.92 -16.35
CA ARG A 191 11.18 -9.58 -16.09
C ARG A 191 10.49 -8.50 -16.93
N GLU A 192 10.08 -8.85 -18.13
CA GLU A 192 9.34 -8.02 -19.07
C GLU A 192 7.94 -7.66 -18.57
N HIS A 193 7.37 -8.39 -17.61
CA HIS A 193 6.10 -8.06 -16.96
C HIS A 193 6.27 -7.07 -15.79
N VAL A 194 7.51 -6.81 -15.37
CA VAL A 194 7.85 -5.97 -14.23
C VAL A 194 8.37 -4.61 -14.71
N SER A 195 7.72 -3.54 -14.27
CA SER A 195 8.17 -2.16 -14.43
C SER A 195 8.70 -1.63 -13.09
N ILE A 196 9.80 -0.90 -13.13
CA ILE A 196 10.39 -0.26 -11.94
C ILE A 196 9.97 1.20 -11.95
N LEU A 197 9.24 1.60 -10.93
CA LEU A 197 8.81 2.97 -10.73
C LEU A 197 9.07 3.37 -9.27
N PRO A 198 10.21 4.03 -8.99
CA PRO A 198 10.56 4.48 -7.65
C PRO A 198 9.52 5.42 -7.07
N ASN A 199 9.47 5.51 -5.73
CA ASN A 199 8.66 6.54 -5.08
C ASN A 199 9.30 7.91 -5.33
N GLY A 200 8.45 8.90 -5.61
CA GLY A 200 8.89 10.30 -5.67
C GLY A 200 8.97 10.94 -4.29
N VAL A 201 9.58 12.13 -4.25
CA VAL A 201 9.59 13.02 -3.09
C VAL A 201 8.84 14.31 -3.44
N ASP A 202 8.16 14.90 -2.47
CA ASP A 202 7.55 16.22 -2.61
C ASP A 202 8.62 17.30 -2.39
N LEU A 203 9.07 17.94 -3.46
CA LEU A 203 10.14 18.94 -3.42
C LEU A 203 9.69 20.28 -2.84
N GLU A 204 8.39 20.55 -2.79
CA GLU A 204 7.86 21.74 -2.11
C GLU A 204 7.94 21.55 -0.59
N LYS A 205 7.73 20.32 -0.13
CA LYS A 205 7.84 19.96 1.29
C LYS A 205 9.27 19.66 1.73
N PHE A 206 10.07 19.02 0.89
CA PHE A 206 11.42 18.58 1.20
C PHE A 206 12.41 19.27 0.26
N SER A 207 13.03 20.33 0.77
CA SER A 207 14.11 21.06 0.11
C SER A 207 15.33 21.17 1.04
N PRO A 208 16.56 21.26 0.50
CA PRO A 208 17.74 21.51 1.31
C PRO A 208 17.59 22.81 2.11
N GLY A 209 17.84 22.74 3.42
CA GLY A 209 17.80 23.88 4.33
C GLY A 209 19.11 24.03 5.10
N ASP A 210 19.18 25.07 5.94
CA ASP A 210 20.31 25.33 6.84
C ASP A 210 20.27 24.42 8.08
N ASP A 211 21.39 23.78 8.41
CA ASP A 211 21.56 22.90 9.58
C ASP A 211 22.06 23.65 10.83
N ALA A 212 22.40 24.93 10.73
CA ALA A 212 23.02 25.70 11.80
C ALA A 212 22.16 25.77 13.08
N TRP A 213 20.83 25.82 12.94
CA TRP A 213 19.93 25.79 14.10
C TRP A 213 20.02 24.45 14.85
N PHE A 214 20.12 23.34 14.12
CA PHE A 214 20.19 21.98 14.67
C PHE A 214 21.54 21.79 15.36
N ARG A 215 22.64 22.21 14.71
CA ARG A 215 23.98 22.20 15.30
C ARG A 215 24.06 22.99 16.60
N ARG A 216 23.51 24.22 16.62
CA ARG A 216 23.46 25.05 17.85
C ARG A 216 22.63 24.39 18.96
N ARG A 217 21.47 23.84 18.62
CA ARG A 217 20.57 23.20 19.59
C ARG A 217 21.22 22.01 20.31
N TYR A 218 22.00 21.23 19.59
CA TYR A 218 22.61 20.00 20.12
C TYR A 218 24.11 20.13 20.42
N GLY A 219 24.67 21.33 20.32
CA GLY A 219 26.08 21.59 20.64
C GLY A 219 27.07 20.84 19.76
N LEU A 220 26.73 20.60 18.49
CA LEU A 220 27.48 19.71 17.60
C LEU A 220 28.77 20.35 17.03
N GLY A 221 28.87 21.68 17.04
CA GLY A 221 29.99 22.39 16.42
C GLY A 221 30.19 21.98 14.95
N ASP A 222 31.45 21.77 14.58
CA ASP A 222 31.86 21.41 13.21
C ASP A 222 32.06 19.90 13.01
N CYS A 223 31.54 19.05 13.90
CA CYS A 223 31.68 17.61 13.76
C CYS A 223 30.86 17.07 12.56
N PHE A 224 31.26 15.89 12.09
CA PHE A 224 30.47 15.11 11.14
C PHE A 224 29.26 14.51 11.86
N VAL A 225 28.05 14.83 11.39
CA VAL A 225 26.79 14.47 12.06
C VAL A 225 26.11 13.33 11.30
N CYS A 226 26.00 12.18 11.94
CA CYS A 226 25.19 11.05 11.47
C CYS A 226 23.80 11.10 12.12
N ILE A 227 22.74 11.00 11.31
CA ILE A 227 21.35 10.96 11.79
C ILE A 227 20.65 9.71 11.25
N TYR A 228 20.01 8.97 12.15
CA TYR A 228 19.00 7.99 11.78
C TYR A 228 17.61 8.61 11.95
N ALA A 229 16.89 8.77 10.84
CA ALA A 229 15.53 9.31 10.81
C ALA A 229 14.57 8.26 10.24
N GLY A 230 14.07 7.38 11.10
CA GLY A 230 13.19 6.28 10.69
C GLY A 230 12.53 5.56 11.87
N THR A 231 11.72 4.56 11.56
CA THR A 231 11.12 3.70 12.60
C THR A 231 12.19 2.85 13.27
N ILE A 232 12.21 2.83 14.60
CA ILE A 232 13.03 1.90 15.37
C ILE A 232 12.25 0.58 15.44
N GLY A 233 12.63 -0.39 14.61
CA GLY A 233 11.93 -1.67 14.51
C GLY A 233 12.80 -2.79 13.95
N MET A 234 12.31 -4.03 14.02
CA MET A 234 13.08 -5.23 13.65
C MET A 234 13.64 -5.22 12.23
N ALA A 235 12.97 -4.52 11.30
CA ALA A 235 13.42 -4.42 9.91
C ALA A 235 14.47 -3.32 9.68
N ALA A 236 14.75 -2.47 10.68
CA ALA A 236 15.66 -1.34 10.53
C ALA A 236 17.14 -1.71 10.70
N GLY A 237 17.45 -2.84 11.36
CA GLY A 237 18.82 -3.30 11.58
C GLY A 237 19.70 -2.30 12.34
N LEU A 238 19.11 -1.56 13.28
CA LEU A 238 19.82 -0.51 14.01
C LEU A 238 20.97 -1.03 14.87
N GLU A 239 20.95 -2.32 15.23
CA GLU A 239 22.09 -3.02 15.85
C GLU A 239 23.38 -3.01 15.00
N VAL A 240 23.32 -2.66 13.71
CA VAL A 240 24.54 -2.48 12.88
C VAL A 240 25.16 -1.10 13.10
N VAL A 241 24.36 -0.12 13.51
CA VAL A 241 24.76 1.29 13.67
C VAL A 241 25.18 1.60 15.11
N ILE A 242 24.62 0.89 16.09
CA ILE A 242 24.88 1.02 17.54
C ILE A 242 25.96 0.04 17.96
#